data_AF-A0A8T5QPP5-F1
#
_entry.id   AF-A0A8T5QPP5-F1
#
_cell.length_a   1.000
_cell.length_b   1.000
_cell.length_c   1.000
_cell.angle_alpha   90.00
_cell.angle_beta   90.00
_cell.angle_gamma   90.00
#
_symmetry.space_group_name_H-M   'P 1'
#
loop_
_entity.id
_entity.type
_entity.pdbx_description
1 polymer ?
#
loop_
_entity_poly.entity_id
_entity_poly.type
_entity_poly.pdbx_seq_one_letter_code
_entity_poly.pdbx_strand_id
1 'polypeptide(L)'
;VDFNPEVIKKLMQEGIHCIYGDIGDSELINRLKLKNCKLIVSTIPEVDTSLLIMRKYKEINDKGLCFLTSENIKGALELYEKGADYVIVPRMIGGHHVSNLIEETNFKHKNILKTKIDHIDELNERGKHATRNR
;
A
#
# COMPACT_ATOMS: atom_id res chain seq x y z
N VAL A 1 -6.53 8.46 -1.36
CA VAL A 1 -6.40 9.62 -0.45
C VAL A 1 -4.93 9.72 -0.14
N ASP A 2 -4.35 10.91 -0.24
CA ASP A 2 -2.93 11.11 0.08
C ASP A 2 -2.72 12.56 0.54
N PHE A 3 -1.87 12.77 1.54
CA PHE A 3 -1.51 14.11 2.01
C PHE A 3 -0.32 14.70 1.23
N ASN A 4 0.35 13.90 0.39
CA ASN A 4 1.44 14.36 -0.44
C ASN A 4 0.89 15.02 -1.72
N PRO A 5 1.06 16.34 -1.90
CA PRO A 5 0.52 17.06 -3.05
C PRO A 5 1.10 16.58 -4.38
N GLU A 6 2.35 16.09 -4.40
CA GLU A 6 2.97 15.57 -5.62
C GLU A 6 2.34 14.25 -6.07
N VAL A 7 1.98 13.38 -5.11
CA VAL A 7 1.25 12.15 -5.40
C VAL A 7 -0.13 12.49 -5.96
N ILE A 8 -0.85 13.44 -5.34
CA ILE A 8 -2.16 13.87 -5.83
C ILE A 8 -2.07 14.44 -7.24
N LYS A 9 -1.13 15.37 -7.51
CA LYS A 9 -0.92 15.95 -8.84
C LYS A 9 -0.69 14.87 -9.90
N LYS A 10 0.12 13.86 -9.58
CA LYS A 10 0.39 12.73 -10.47
C LYS A 10 -0.89 11.90 -10.73
N LEU A 11 -1.62 11.52 -9.68
CA LEU A 11 -2.86 10.76 -9.82
C LEU A 11 -3.89 11.51 -10.67
N MET A 12 -4.02 12.83 -10.49
CA MET A 12 -4.88 13.68 -11.31
C MET A 12 -4.47 13.68 -12.79
N GLN A 13 -3.18 13.79 -13.09
CA GLN A 13 -2.68 13.74 -14.48
C GLN A 13 -2.93 12.37 -15.13
N GLU A 14 -2.90 11.30 -14.33
CA GLU A 14 -3.21 9.93 -14.77
C GLU A 14 -4.72 9.66 -14.86
N GLY A 15 -5.57 10.64 -14.55
CA GLY A 15 -7.03 10.51 -14.57
C GLY A 15 -7.58 9.62 -13.46
N ILE A 16 -6.79 9.34 -12.42
CA ILE A 16 -7.17 8.52 -11.28
C ILE A 16 -7.90 9.39 -10.26
N HIS A 17 -9.06 8.94 -9.80
CA HIS A 17 -9.81 9.64 -8.77
C HIS A 17 -9.03 9.67 -7.45
N CYS A 18 -8.66 10.86 -7.00
CA CYS A 18 -7.89 11.07 -5.79
C CYS A 18 -8.45 12.22 -4.95
N ILE A 19 -8.13 12.21 -3.66
CA ILE A 19 -8.53 13.23 -2.70
C ILE A 19 -7.28 13.61 -1.91
N TYR A 20 -6.98 14.90 -1.88
CA TYR A 20 -5.92 15.47 -1.06
C TYR A 20 -6.40 15.62 0.39
N GLY A 21 -5.63 15.10 1.33
CA GLY A 21 -5.89 15.25 2.76
C GLY A 21 -5.27 14.15 3.61
N ASP A 22 -5.30 14.38 4.92
CA ASP A 22 -4.82 13.43 5.91
C ASP A 22 -5.94 12.46 6.29
N ILE A 23 -5.72 11.16 6.09
CA ILE A 23 -6.71 10.14 6.45
C ILE A 23 -6.82 9.92 7.97
N GLY A 24 -5.87 10.43 8.77
CA GLY A 24 -5.99 10.51 10.21
C GLY A 24 -7.08 11.49 10.67
N ASP A 25 -7.48 12.44 9.81
CA ASP A 25 -8.61 13.34 10.07
C ASP A 25 -9.95 12.62 9.91
N SER A 26 -10.64 12.44 11.04
CA SER A 26 -11.96 11.83 11.07
C SER A 26 -13.01 12.57 10.24
N GLU A 27 -12.90 13.90 10.07
CA GLU A 27 -13.82 14.67 9.24
C GLU A 27 -13.64 14.29 7.76
N LEU A 28 -12.39 14.12 7.31
CA LEU A 28 -12.11 13.65 5.96
C LEU A 28 -12.70 12.26 5.71
N ILE A 29 -12.49 11.31 6.63
CA ILE A 29 -13.03 9.94 6.51
C ILE A 29 -14.56 9.98 6.37
N ASN A 30 -15.25 10.79 7.18
CA ASN A 30 -16.71 10.88 7.16
C ASN A 30 -17.25 11.44 5.84
N ARG A 31 -16.46 12.21 5.09
CA ARG A 31 -16.83 12.75 3.78
C ARG A 31 -16.58 11.75 2.65
N LEU A 32 -15.84 10.67 2.88
CA LEU A 32 -15.60 9.62 1.88
C LEU A 32 -16.89 8.84 1.61
N LYS A 33 -17.18 8.60 0.32
CA LYS A 33 -18.33 7.80 -0.11
C LYS A 33 -18.04 6.29 0.03
N LEU A 34 -17.89 5.82 1.27
CA LEU A 34 -17.47 4.44 1.56
C LEU A 34 -18.59 3.39 1.39
N LYS A 35 -19.86 3.79 1.30
CA LYS A 35 -21.02 2.87 1.26
C LYS A 35 -20.97 1.80 0.15
N ASN A 36 -20.35 2.11 -0.99
CA ASN A 36 -20.23 1.18 -2.11
C ASN A 36 -18.80 0.65 -2.28
N CYS A 37 -17.90 0.98 -1.35
CA CYS A 37 -16.51 0.56 -1.39
C CYS A 37 -16.42 -0.91 -0.95
N LYS A 38 -15.87 -1.77 -1.80
CA LYS A 38 -15.75 -3.21 -1.55
C LYS A 38 -14.47 -3.62 -0.80
N LEU A 39 -13.44 -2.79 -0.93
CA LEU A 39 -12.09 -3.05 -0.41
C LEU A 39 -11.41 -1.71 -0.11
N ILE A 40 -10.82 -1.61 1.07
CA ILE A 40 -9.84 -0.58 1.41
C ILE A 40 -8.46 -1.22 1.43
N VAL A 41 -7.50 -0.54 0.81
CA VAL A 41 -6.07 -0.83 0.95
C VAL A 41 -5.41 0.40 1.58
N SER A 42 -4.77 0.22 2.73
CA SER A 42 -3.98 1.25 3.41
C SER A 42 -2.51 0.85 3.43
N THR A 43 -1.66 1.72 2.88
CA THR A 43 -0.20 1.60 2.93
C THR A 43 0.42 2.37 4.11
N ILE A 44 -0.40 2.89 5.02
CA ILE A 44 0.05 3.60 6.22
C ILE A 44 0.49 2.55 7.25
N PRO A 45 1.73 2.61 7.75
CA PRO A 45 2.25 1.60 8.68
C PRO A 45 1.79 1.81 10.13
N GLU A 46 1.27 2.99 10.44
CA GLU A 46 0.81 3.34 11.78
C GLU A 46 -0.47 2.57 12.13
N VAL A 47 -0.40 1.84 13.24
CA VAL A 47 -1.47 0.94 13.70
C VAL A 47 -2.71 1.73 14.07
N ASP A 48 -2.58 2.81 14.84
CA ASP A 48 -3.72 3.61 15.31
C ASP A 48 -4.52 4.21 14.15
N THR A 49 -3.83 4.79 13.16
CA THR A 49 -4.43 5.32 11.94
C THR A 49 -5.12 4.20 11.13
N SER A 50 -4.48 3.04 11.00
CA SER A 50 -5.08 1.88 10.32
C SER A 50 -6.34 1.35 11.03
N LEU A 51 -6.33 1.30 12.36
CA LEU A 51 -7.50 0.91 13.17
C LEU A 51 -8.65 1.92 13.04
N LEU A 52 -8.35 3.22 13.01
CA LEU A 52 -9.36 4.27 12.79
C LEU A 52 -10.07 4.07 11.45
N ILE A 53 -9.30 3.90 10.36
CA ILE A 53 -9.83 3.69 9.01
C ILE A 53 -10.71 2.44 8.97
N MET A 54 -10.19 1.32 9.46
CA MET A 54 -10.88 0.04 9.45
C MET A 54 -12.19 0.12 10.24
N ARG A 55 -12.16 0.67 11.46
CA ARG A 55 -13.36 0.82 12.29
C ARG A 55 -14.43 1.63 11.56
N LYS A 56 -14.06 2.80 11.02
CA LYS A 56 -14.98 3.67 10.28
C LYS A 56 -15.56 3.02 9.03
N TYR A 57 -14.75 2.23 8.32
CA TYR A 57 -15.20 1.52 7.15
C TYR A 57 -16.13 0.35 7.49
N LYS A 58 -15.79 -0.46 8.49
CA LYS A 58 -16.58 -1.62 8.93
C LYS A 58 -17.89 -1.20 9.61
N GLU A 59 -17.95 -0.01 10.23
CA GLU A 59 -19.21 0.61 10.70
C GLU A 59 -20.23 0.79 9.55
N ILE A 60 -19.76 1.02 8.32
CA ILE A 60 -20.60 1.25 7.14
C ILE A 60 -20.76 -0.04 6.31
N ASN A 61 -19.71 -0.86 6.24
CA ASN A 61 -19.61 -2.05 5.42
C ASN A 61 -19.11 -3.25 6.24
N ASP A 62 -20.02 -3.95 6.94
CA ASP A 62 -19.67 -5.06 7.83
C ASP A 62 -18.85 -6.17 7.14
N LYS A 63 -19.14 -6.44 5.86
CA LYS A 63 -18.50 -7.44 5.00
C LYS A 63 -17.46 -6.87 4.04
N GLY A 64 -17.20 -5.57 4.10
CA GLY A 64 -16.16 -4.94 3.28
C GLY A 64 -14.78 -5.43 3.66
N LEU A 65 -13.85 -5.53 2.71
CA LEU A 65 -12.49 -6.02 2.99
C LEU A 65 -11.53 -4.88 3.38
N CYS A 66 -10.63 -5.13 4.34
CA CYS A 66 -9.61 -4.21 4.81
C CYS A 66 -8.22 -4.82 4.72
N PHE A 67 -7.41 -4.27 3.82
CA PHE A 67 -6.00 -4.63 3.66
C PHE A 67 -5.18 -3.48 4.25
N LEU A 68 -4.48 -3.73 5.34
CA LEU A 68 -3.75 -2.71 6.10
C LEU A 68 -2.25 -3.00 6.04
N THR A 69 -1.43 -2.08 6.52
CA THR A 69 0.03 -2.23 6.54
C THR A 69 0.54 -2.10 7.96
N SER A 70 1.55 -2.89 8.31
CA SER A 70 2.28 -2.72 9.56
C SER A 70 3.78 -2.92 9.33
N GLU A 71 4.59 -2.12 10.02
CA GLU A 71 6.05 -2.21 9.97
C GLU A 71 6.61 -3.38 10.79
N ASN A 72 5.85 -3.92 11.72
CA ASN A 72 6.32 -4.94 12.64
C ASN A 72 5.24 -6.01 12.92
N ILE A 73 5.72 -7.17 13.38
CA ILE A 73 4.87 -8.35 13.61
C ILE A 73 3.82 -8.07 14.69
N LYS A 74 4.19 -7.35 15.76
CA LYS A 74 3.27 -7.03 16.86
C LYS A 74 2.06 -6.21 16.36
N GLY A 75 2.31 -5.14 15.63
CA GLY A 75 1.26 -4.32 15.03
C GLY A 75 0.42 -5.09 14.02
N ALA A 76 1.04 -5.99 13.24
CA ALA A 76 0.28 -6.84 12.33
C ALA A 76 -0.68 -7.78 13.06
N LEU A 77 -0.22 -8.45 14.13
CA LEU A 77 -1.06 -9.31 14.95
C LEU A 77 -2.20 -8.52 15.60
N GLU A 78 -1.92 -7.32 16.12
CA GLU A 78 -2.94 -6.44 16.67
C GLU A 78 -4.01 -6.07 15.64
N LEU A 79 -3.61 -5.69 14.42
CA LEU A 79 -4.56 -5.38 13.35
C LEU A 79 -5.45 -6.60 13.00
N TYR A 80 -4.88 -7.80 12.96
CA TYR A 80 -5.65 -9.03 12.76
C TYR A 80 -6.62 -9.32 13.91
N GLU A 81 -6.19 -9.18 15.16
CA GLU A 81 -7.05 -9.34 16.35
C GLU A 81 -8.24 -8.37 16.32
N LYS A 82 -8.07 -7.19 15.72
CA LYS A 82 -9.14 -6.19 15.56
C LYS A 82 -9.99 -6.37 14.30
N GLY A 83 -9.73 -7.39 13.48
CA GLY A 83 -10.58 -7.75 12.33
C GLY A 83 -10.11 -7.27 10.97
N ALA A 84 -8.82 -6.97 10.80
CA ALA A 84 -8.25 -6.76 9.47
C ALA A 84 -8.31 -8.06 8.66
N ASP A 85 -8.67 -7.96 7.37
CA ASP A 85 -8.78 -9.13 6.49
C ASP A 85 -7.40 -9.56 5.96
N TYR A 86 -6.49 -8.60 5.77
CA TYR A 86 -5.09 -8.87 5.45
C TYR A 86 -4.20 -7.76 5.97
N VAL A 87 -3.00 -8.11 6.44
CA VAL A 87 -1.97 -7.15 6.85
C VAL A 87 -0.70 -7.37 6.04
N ILE A 88 -0.33 -6.35 5.28
CA ILE A 88 0.90 -6.21 4.54
C ILE A 88 2.02 -5.96 5.55
N VAL A 89 3.00 -6.86 5.61
CA VAL A 89 4.24 -6.66 6.38
C VAL A 89 5.39 -6.53 5.38
N PRO A 90 5.78 -5.30 4.97
CA PRO A 90 6.66 -5.08 3.81
C PRO A 90 7.99 -5.82 3.90
N ARG A 91 8.57 -5.90 5.09
CA ARG A 91 9.85 -6.61 5.31
C ARG A 91 9.75 -8.11 5.05
N MET A 92 8.64 -8.74 5.44
CA MET A 92 8.41 -10.16 5.20
C MET A 92 8.17 -10.44 3.72
N ILE A 93 7.36 -9.59 3.07
CA ILE A 93 7.08 -9.70 1.64
C ILE A 93 8.38 -9.54 0.83
N GLY A 94 9.21 -8.55 1.18
CA GLY A 94 10.53 -8.36 0.58
C GLY A 94 11.45 -9.57 0.80
N GLY A 95 11.47 -10.13 2.01
CA GLY A 95 12.24 -11.35 2.31
C GLY A 95 11.79 -12.56 1.47
N HIS A 96 10.49 -12.82 1.39
CA HIS A 96 9.95 -13.89 0.55
C HIS A 96 10.25 -13.67 -0.93
N HIS A 97 10.12 -12.43 -1.43
CA HIS A 97 10.45 -12.11 -2.81
C HIS A 97 11.92 -12.41 -3.13
N VAL A 98 12.84 -12.04 -2.24
CA VAL A 98 14.28 -12.35 -2.41
C VAL A 98 14.53 -13.85 -2.34
N SER A 99 13.86 -14.58 -1.44
CA SER A 99 13.97 -16.05 -1.36
C SER A 99 13.59 -16.71 -2.67
N ASN A 100 12.41 -16.35 -3.22
CA ASN A 100 11.93 -16.88 -4.49
C ASN A 100 12.88 -16.54 -5.64
N LEU A 101 13.41 -15.30 -5.67
CA LEU A 101 14.39 -14.89 -6.67
C LEU A 101 15.64 -15.77 -6.64
N ILE A 102 16.14 -16.11 -5.44
CA ILE A 102 17.30 -16.99 -5.29
C ILE A 102 17.00 -18.39 -5.82
N GLU A 103 15.84 -18.94 -5.50
CA GLU A 103 15.39 -20.25 -5.97
C GLU A 103 15.24 -20.29 -7.50
N GLU A 104 14.54 -19.31 -8.09
CA GLU A 104 14.29 -19.22 -9.53
C GLU A 104 15.58 -19.01 -10.33
N THR A 105 16.51 -18.21 -9.81
CA THR A 105 17.79 -17.98 -10.48
C THR A 105 18.77 -19.13 -10.29
N ASN A 106 18.59 -19.97 -9.26
CA ASN A 106 19.46 -21.07 -8.87
C ASN A 106 20.94 -20.64 -8.78
N PHE A 107 21.18 -19.47 -8.18
CA PHE A 107 22.50 -18.83 -8.03
C PHE A 107 23.26 -18.59 -9.35
N LYS A 108 22.59 -18.70 -10.51
CA LYS A 108 23.24 -18.50 -11.81
C LYS A 108 23.41 -17.01 -12.10
N HIS A 109 24.65 -16.57 -12.19
CA HIS A 109 24.99 -15.18 -12.47
C HIS A 109 24.27 -14.62 -13.72
N LYS A 110 24.14 -15.42 -14.79
CA LYS A 110 23.42 -15.00 -16.01
C LYS A 110 21.94 -14.69 -15.73
N ASN A 111 21.29 -15.47 -14.88
CA ASN A 111 19.88 -15.27 -14.53
C ASN A 111 19.70 -14.04 -13.65
N ILE A 112 20.58 -13.87 -12.66
CA ILE A 112 20.60 -12.68 -11.79
C ILE A 112 20.84 -11.40 -12.60
N LEU A 113 21.72 -11.44 -13.61
CA LEU A 113 21.94 -10.29 -14.50
C LEU A 113 20.69 -9.90 -15.27
N LYS A 114 19.94 -10.88 -15.77
CA LYS A 114 18.67 -10.61 -16.45
C LYS A 114 17.69 -9.93 -15.48
N THR A 115 17.45 -10.52 -14.32
CA THR A 115 16.54 -9.93 -13.32
C THR A 115 16.98 -8.54 -12.88
N LYS A 116 18.29 -8.30 -12.74
CA LYS A 116 18.84 -6.97 -12.43
C LYS A 116 18.47 -5.94 -13.50
N ILE A 117 18.63 -6.29 -14.78
CA ILE A 117 18.32 -5.37 -15.89
C ILE A 117 16.82 -5.04 -15.87
N ASP A 118 15.97 -6.06 -15.81
CA ASP A 118 14.51 -5.90 -15.79
C ASP A 118 14.07 -5.02 -14.60
N HIS A 119 14.66 -5.23 -13.41
CA HIS A 119 14.37 -4.43 -12.22
C HIS A 119 14.86 -2.98 -12.34
N ILE A 120 16.04 -2.72 -12.94
CA ILE A 120 16.52 -1.36 -13.19
C ILE A 120 15.58 -0.63 -14.15
N ASP A 121 15.11 -1.29 -15.20
CA ASP A 121 14.17 -0.71 -16.15
C ASP A 121 12.85 -0.35 -15.46
N GLU A 122 12.30 -1.24 -14.64
CA GLU A 122 11.11 -0.96 -13.83
C GLU A 122 11.32 0.25 -12.90
N LEU A 123 12.45 0.31 -12.19
CA LEU A 123 12.76 1.43 -11.29
C LEU A 123 12.90 2.75 -12.05
N ASN A 124 13.49 2.73 -13.23
CA ASN A 124 13.60 3.91 -14.09
C ASN A 124 12.24 4.37 -14.60
N GLU A 125 11.36 3.46 -14.99
CA GLU A 125 9.98 3.80 -15.38
C GLU A 125 9.24 4.44 -14.21
N ARG A 126 9.23 3.78 -13.03
CA ARG A 126 8.63 4.32 -11.80
C ARG A 126 9.24 5.68 -11.40
N GLY A 127 10.56 5.83 -11.57
CA GLY A 127 11.30 7.06 -11.29
C GLY A 127 11.02 8.20 -12.28
N LYS A 128 10.82 7.92 -13.58
CA LYS A 128 10.38 8.91 -14.58
C LYS A 128 8.99 9.43 -14.25
N HIS A 129 8.08 8.55 -13.80
CA HIS A 129 6.78 8.97 -13.28
C HIS A 129 6.90 9.83 -12.01
N ALA A 130 8.01 9.75 -11.27
CA ALA A 130 8.27 10.59 -10.09
C ALA A 130 9.02 11.90 -10.42
N THR A 131 9.75 11.98 -11.55
CA THR A 131 10.62 13.13 -11.89
C THR A 131 10.14 14.00 -13.06
N ARG A 132 9.26 13.52 -13.96
CA ARG A 132 8.72 14.31 -15.10
C ARG A 132 7.91 15.57 -14.71
N ASN A 133 7.71 15.84 -13.43
CA ASN A 133 6.90 16.94 -12.91
C ASN A 133 7.67 17.94 -12.03
N ARG A 134 9.00 17.87 -12.01
CA ARG A 134 9.86 18.95 -11.50
C ARG A 134 10.05 20.05 -12.54
#